data_AF-A0A7V9ULG1-F1
#
_entry.id   AF-A0A7V9ULG1-F1
#
_cell.length_a   1.000
_cell.length_b   1.000
_cell.length_c   1.000
_cell.angle_alpha   90.00
_cell.angle_beta   90.00
_cell.angle_gamma   90.00
#
_symmetry.space_group_name_H-M   'P 1'
#
loop_
_entity.id
_entity.type
_entity.pdbx_description
1 polymer ?
#
loop_
_entity_poly.entity_id
_entity_poly.type
_entity_poly.pdbx_seq_one_letter_code
_entity_poly.pdbx_strand_id
1 'polypeptide(L)' 'QLKMDGKLVIPIGETRESQRLIRFVRTEKGYAEEDHGACAFVPLIGHYGWSAQ' A
#
# COMPACT_ATOMS: atom_id res chain seq x y z
N GLN A 1 8.87 8.11 9.06
CA GLN A 1 7.74 8.60 8.25
C GLN A 1 8.23 9.18 6.92
N LEU A 2 7.36 9.30 5.91
CA LEU A 2 7.68 9.80 4.57
C LEU A 2 8.13 11.28 4.57
N LYS A 3 9.17 11.59 3.79
CA LYS A 3 9.58 12.97 3.49
C LYS A 3 8.59 13.61 2.50
N MET A 4 8.59 14.94 2.38
CA MET A 4 7.87 15.64 1.30
C MET A 4 8.27 15.08 -0.06
N ASP A 5 7.30 14.88 -0.95
CA ASP A 5 7.43 14.20 -2.26
C ASP A 5 7.92 12.73 -2.20
N GLY A 6 8.10 12.22 -0.98
CA GLY A 6 8.40 10.82 -0.71
C GLY A 6 7.23 9.93 -1.11
N LYS A 7 7.57 8.71 -1.54
CA LYS A 7 6.60 7.75 -2.10
C LYS A 7 6.57 6.48 -1.26
N LEU A 8 5.38 5.96 -1.01
CA LEU A 8 5.14 4.60 -0.53
C LEU A 8 4.39 3.85 -1.63
N VAL A 9 4.94 2.73 -2.08
CA VAL A 9 4.28 1.83 -3.03
C VAL A 9 4.01 0.53 -2.30
N ILE A 10 2.75 0.12 -2.24
CA ILE A 10 2.33 -1.01 -1.42
C ILE A 10 1.12 -1.73 -2.05
N PRO A 11 1.09 -3.07 -2.08
CA PRO A 11 -0.11 -3.82 -2.42
C PRO A 11 -1.12 -3.76 -1.26
N ILE A 12 -2.35 -3.36 -1.55
CA ILE A 12 -3.45 -3.30 -0.57
C ILE A 12 -4.59 -4.18 -1.06
N GLY A 13 -5.08 -5.07 -0.20
CA GLY A 13 -6.22 -5.94 -0.46
C GLY A 13 -6.53 -6.84 0.72
N GLU A 14 -7.76 -7.33 0.79
CA GLU A 14 -8.23 -8.24 1.85
C GLU A 14 -7.80 -9.69 1.61
N THR A 15 -7.57 -10.08 0.36
CA THR A 15 -7.13 -11.42 -0.05
C THR A 15 -5.87 -11.36 -0.93
N ARG A 16 -5.12 -12.47 -1.04
CA ARG A 16 -3.88 -12.51 -1.84
C ARG A 16 -4.17 -12.24 -3.32
N GLU A 17 -5.33 -12.68 -3.78
CA GLU A 17 -5.74 -12.64 -5.18
C GLU A 17 -6.45 -11.33 -5.54
N SER A 18 -6.77 -10.48 -4.57
CA SER A 18 -7.58 -9.26 -4.75
C SER A 18 -6.86 -7.98 -4.31
N GLN A 19 -5.54 -7.91 -4.50
CA GLN A 19 -4.74 -6.74 -4.16
C GLN A 19 -4.69 -5.73 -5.30
N ARG A 20 -4.59 -4.44 -4.95
CA ARG A 20 -4.32 -3.32 -5.85
C ARG A 20 -2.97 -2.71 -5.48
N LEU A 21 -2.16 -2.37 -6.49
CA LEU A 21 -0.88 -1.71 -6.25
C LEU A 21 -1.14 -0.22 -6.07
N ILE A 22 -1.00 0.28 -4.85
CA ILE A 22 -1.28 1.68 -4.52
C ILE A 22 0.03 2.43 -4.32
N ARG A 23 0.11 3.64 -4.87
CA ARG A 23 1.19 4.60 -4.63
C ARG A 23 0.66 5.80 -3.87
N PHE A 24 1.18 6.00 -2.66
CA PHE A 24 1.00 7.22 -1.89
C PHE A 24 2.17 8.17 -2.10
N VAL A 25 1.87 9.45 -2.33
CA VAL A 25 2.87 10.53 -2.37
C VAL A 25 2.55 11.53 -1.28
N ARG A 26 3.54 11.85 -0.43
CA ARG A 26 3.36 12.89 0.58
C ARG A 26 3.40 14.26 -0.08
N THR A 27 2.31 15.00 0.04
CA THR A 27 2.15 16.38 -0.44
C THR A 27 2.02 17.34 0.75
N GLU A 28 1.96 18.64 0.48
CA GLU A 28 1.78 19.66 1.53
C GLU A 28 0.40 19.57 2.19
N LYS A 29 -0.59 19.01 1.50
CA LYS A 29 -2.00 18.93 1.93
C LYS A 29 -2.38 17.56 2.50
N GLY A 30 -1.44 16.63 2.61
CA GLY A 30 -1.69 15.24 3.02
C GLY A 30 -1.07 14.25 2.05
N TYR A 31 -1.74 13.12 1.79
CA TYR A 31 -1.26 12.11 0.84
C TYR A 31 -2.12 12.12 -0.42
N ALA A 32 -1.45 12.15 -1.57
CA ALA A 32 -2.08 11.83 -2.85
C ALA A 32 -2.00 10.31 -3.06
N GLU A 33 -3.11 9.70 -3.46
CA GLU A 33 -3.23 8.27 -3.73
C GLU A 33 -3.39 8.03 -5.22
N GLU A 34 -2.65 7.06 -5.74
CA GLU A 34 -2.77 6.60 -7.12
C GLU A 34 -2.89 5.07 -7.16
N ASP A 35 -3.84 4.57 -7.94
CA ASP A 35 -4.08 3.14 -8.15
C ASP A 35 -3.43 2.68 -9.46
N HIS A 36 -2.50 1.72 -9.36
CA HIS A 36 -1.74 1.16 -10.49
C HIS A 36 -2.27 -0.21 -10.95
N GLY A 37 -3.50 -0.56 -10.55
CA GLY A 37 -4.20 -1.76 -10.99
C GLY A 37 -4.00 -2.99 -10.10
N ALA A 38 -4.52 -4.12 -10.58
CA ALA A 38 -4.47 -5.39 -9.87
C ALA A 38 -3.05 -5.96 -9.79
N CYS A 39 -2.73 -6.62 -8.67
CA CYS A 39 -1.47 -7.31 -8.46
C CYS A 39 -1.67 -8.52 -7.53
N ALA A 40 -0.67 -9.41 -7.46
CA ALA A 40 -0.68 -10.57 -6.58
C ALA A 40 0.67 -10.70 -5.86
N PHE A 41 0.73 -10.24 -4.60
CA PHE A 41 1.90 -10.37 -3.73
C PHE A 41 1.61 -11.30 -2.55
N VAL A 42 2.69 -11.76 -1.90
CA VAL A 42 2.60 -12.44 -0.60
C VAL A 42 1.98 -11.51 0.46
N PRO A 43 1.26 -12.04 1.46
CA PRO A 43 0.65 -11.22 2.50
C PRO A 43 1.72 -10.57 3.37
N LEU A 44 1.50 -9.30 3.71
CA LEU A 44 2.32 -8.59 4.68
C LEU A 44 1.86 -8.96 6.10
N ILE A 45 2.48 -9.97 6.69
CA ILE A 45 2.13 -10.46 8.03
C ILE A 45 2.76 -9.56 9.10
N GLY A 46 1.97 -9.10 10.08
CA GLY A 46 2.47 -8.30 11.19
C GLY A 46 1.40 -7.51 11.93
N HIS A 47 1.79 -6.77 12.97
CA HIS A 47 0.86 -6.04 13.86
C HIS A 47 -0.05 -5.04 13.13
N TYR A 48 0.43 -4.42 12.05
CA TYR A 48 -0.34 -3.50 11.20
C TYR A 48 -0.70 -4.09 9.83
N GLY A 49 -0.49 -5.40 9.68
CA GLY A 49 -0.77 -6.14 8.46
C GLY A 49 -1.74 -7.27 8.75
N TRP A 50 -1.53 -8.38 8.07
CA TRP A 50 -2.36 -9.55 8.18
C TRP A 50 -1.96 -10.36 9.42
N SER A 51 -2.94 -10.99 10.06
CA SER A 51 -2.67 -11.99 11.09
C SER A 51 -1.93 -13.17 10.49
N ALA A 52 -0.87 -13.63 11.15
CA ALA A 52 -0.33 -14.95 10.88
C ALA A 52 -1.41 -15.97 11.25
N GLN A 53 -1.86 -16.76 10.29
CA GLN A 53 -2.61 -17.98 10.56
C GLN A 53 -1.64 -19.09 10.92
#